data_AF-A0A258HAU2-F1
#
_entry.id   AF-A0A258HAU2-F1
#
_cell.length_a   1.000
_cell.length_b   1.000
_cell.length_c   1.000
_cell.angle_alpha   90.00
_cell.angle_beta   90.00
_cell.angle_gamma   90.00
#
_symmetry.space_group_name_H-M   'P 1'
#
loop_
_entity.id
_entity.type
_entity.pdbx_description
1 polymer ?
#
loop_
_entity_poly.entity_id
_entity_poly.type
_entity_poly.pdbx_seq_one_letter_code
_entity_poly.pdbx_strand_id
1 'polypeptide(L)'
;MQVPGMADELLAELAPYLLEDGIDLRTTSSDDLESLNLALGRAVERRNAALFDPTPDQRSYALTVLRLVTEALHDRQRELAQAIIWGVKPEPESNDHASVAHVIAVGLDLIDAWVADDATRDSVFALRLAPWSKEAHAAVNGILEAADDSEGASALVGQLIAVHGGLALLEGVAIAVSGTIHADARRCKRSLADSVNALLLRDDD
;
A
#
# COMPACT_ATOMS: atom_id res chain seq x y z
N MET A 1 3.02 18.09 22.65
CA MET A 1 4.42 17.97 23.11
C MET A 1 5.26 17.86 21.84
N GLN A 2 5.89 18.96 21.43
CA GLN A 2 6.67 19.02 20.18
C GLN A 2 8.06 18.48 20.53
N VAL A 3 8.42 17.30 20.02
CA VAL A 3 9.74 16.70 20.27
C VAL A 3 10.77 17.52 19.49
N PRO A 4 11.70 18.22 20.16
CA PRO A 4 12.74 18.98 19.47
C PRO A 4 13.63 18.01 18.68
N GLY A 5 13.74 18.20 17.35
CA GLY A 5 14.53 17.35 16.45
C GLY A 5 13.73 16.76 15.29
N MET A 6 12.44 16.44 15.49
CA MET A 6 11.61 15.79 14.46
C MET A 6 11.32 16.72 13.27
N ALA A 7 11.27 18.03 13.51
CA ALA A 7 11.15 19.02 12.45
C ALA A 7 12.45 19.16 11.63
N ASP A 8 13.61 19.02 12.28
CA ASP A 8 14.91 19.12 11.60
C ASP A 8 15.21 17.85 10.79
N GLU A 9 14.81 16.67 11.29
CA GLU A 9 14.86 15.40 10.56
C GLU A 9 13.96 15.44 9.32
N LEU A 10 12.70 15.88 9.48
CA LEU A 10 11.79 16.05 8.35
C LEU A 10 12.36 17.04 7.32
N LEU A 11 12.92 18.18 7.76
CA LEU A 11 13.56 19.13 6.84
C LEU A 11 14.78 18.55 6.13
N ALA A 12 15.57 17.71 6.82
CA ALA A 12 16.70 17.01 6.21
C ALA A 12 16.25 16.01 5.13
N GLU A 13 15.14 15.32 5.35
CA GLU A 13 14.56 14.40 4.36
C GLU A 13 13.90 15.12 3.17
N LEU A 14 13.39 16.34 3.38
CA LEU A 14 12.80 17.16 2.32
C LEU A 14 13.84 17.92 1.49
N ALA A 15 15.05 18.13 2.03
CA ALA A 15 16.13 18.86 1.37
C ALA A 15 16.43 18.43 -0.09
N PRO A 16 16.56 17.14 -0.45
CA PRO A 16 16.80 16.75 -1.84
C PRO A 16 15.69 17.21 -2.80
N TYR A 17 14.42 17.08 -2.40
CA TYR A 17 13.27 17.49 -3.21
C TYR A 17 13.16 19.01 -3.36
N LEU A 18 13.57 19.77 -2.33
CA LEU A 18 13.61 21.23 -2.39
C LEU A 18 14.74 21.73 -3.30
N LEU A 19 15.89 21.06 -3.28
CA LEU A 19 17.02 21.38 -4.17
C LEU A 19 16.67 21.16 -5.64
N GLU A 20 15.89 20.12 -5.97
CA GLU A 20 15.35 19.90 -7.32
C GLU A 20 14.44 21.04 -7.77
N ASP A 21 13.68 21.64 -6.85
CA ASP A 21 12.86 22.85 -7.08
C ASP A 21 13.72 24.14 -7.07
N GLY A 22 15.04 24.05 -6.94
CA GLY A 22 15.98 25.17 -6.93
C GLY A 22 16.07 25.90 -5.58
N ILE A 23 15.51 25.33 -4.52
CA ILE A 23 15.49 25.91 -3.16
C ILE A 23 16.54 25.22 -2.30
N ASP A 24 17.59 25.98 -1.94
CA ASP A 24 18.56 25.57 -0.94
C ASP A 24 18.22 26.22 0.39
N LEU A 25 17.75 25.43 1.36
CA LEU A 25 17.40 25.89 2.71
C LEU A 25 18.57 26.58 3.45
N ARG A 26 19.81 26.38 3.00
CA ARG A 26 21.02 26.97 3.60
C ARG A 26 21.36 28.34 3.04
N THR A 27 20.82 28.69 1.86
CA THR A 27 21.20 29.92 1.14
C THR A 27 20.01 30.76 0.66
N THR A 28 18.79 30.23 0.67
CA THR A 28 17.60 30.92 0.17
C THR A 28 17.14 31.97 1.19
N SER A 29 17.11 33.24 0.78
CA SER A 29 16.60 34.35 1.60
C SER A 29 15.09 34.19 1.86
N SER A 30 14.62 34.51 3.06
CA SER A 30 13.21 34.38 3.49
C SER A 30 12.27 35.42 2.88
N ASP A 31 12.66 36.08 1.79
CA ASP A 31 11.91 37.21 1.23
C ASP A 31 10.64 36.79 0.48
N ASP A 32 10.46 35.49 0.22
CA ASP A 32 9.24 34.91 -0.34
C ASP A 32 8.80 33.65 0.43
N LEU A 33 8.17 33.89 1.59
CA LEU A 33 7.62 32.84 2.45
C LEU A 33 6.50 32.03 1.78
N GLU A 34 5.76 32.62 0.85
CA GLU A 34 4.66 31.94 0.15
C GLU A 34 5.21 30.90 -0.85
N SER A 35 6.21 31.28 -1.66
CA SER A 35 6.90 30.35 -2.54
C SER A 35 7.60 29.22 -1.78
N LEU A 36 8.21 29.53 -0.63
CA LEU A 36 8.81 28.51 0.23
C LEU A 36 7.77 27.52 0.76
N ASN A 37 6.61 28.01 1.23
CA ASN A 37 5.55 27.14 1.75
C ASN A 37 4.95 26.23 0.65
N LEU A 38 4.78 26.76 -0.56
CA LEU A 38 4.33 25.97 -1.71
C LEU A 38 5.34 24.88 -2.10
N ALA A 39 6.64 25.19 -2.07
CA ALA A 39 7.68 24.21 -2.37
C ALA A 39 7.82 23.15 -1.28
N LEU A 40 7.67 23.52 0.00
CA LEU A 40 7.58 22.55 1.09
C LEU A 40 6.39 21.60 0.91
N GLY A 41 5.22 22.13 0.51
CA GLY A 41 4.06 21.31 0.17
C GLY A 41 4.38 20.27 -0.90
N ARG A 42 4.94 20.70 -2.04
CA ARG A 42 5.33 19.78 -3.13
C ARG A 42 6.41 18.79 -2.71
N ALA A 43 7.41 19.21 -1.93
CA ALA A 43 8.46 18.34 -1.44
C ALA A 43 7.91 17.25 -0.51
N VAL A 44 6.96 17.60 0.37
CA VAL A 44 6.27 16.63 1.23
C VAL A 44 5.46 15.65 0.40
N GLU A 45 4.71 16.14 -0.59
CA GLU A 45 3.95 15.28 -1.51
C GLU A 45 4.86 14.30 -2.25
N ARG A 46 5.98 14.76 -2.82
CA ARG A 46 6.96 13.90 -3.52
C ARG A 46 7.62 12.90 -2.59
N ARG A 47 8.05 13.31 -1.40
CA ARG A 47 8.62 12.40 -0.39
C ARG A 47 7.60 11.33 -0.02
N ASN A 48 6.35 11.72 0.21
CA ASN A 48 5.29 10.76 0.54
C ASN A 48 5.02 9.81 -0.62
N ALA A 49 4.98 10.29 -1.86
CA ALA A 49 4.83 9.44 -3.04
C ALA A 49 5.98 8.43 -3.16
N ALA A 50 7.22 8.86 -2.92
CA ALA A 50 8.40 7.99 -2.95
C ALA A 50 8.36 6.87 -1.89
N LEU A 51 7.67 7.06 -0.76
CA LEU A 51 7.47 5.99 0.24
C LEU A 51 6.55 4.86 -0.23
N PHE A 52 5.77 5.09 -1.30
CA PHE A 52 4.88 4.10 -1.90
C PHE A 52 5.42 3.52 -3.20
N ASP A 53 6.64 3.86 -3.61
CA ASP A 53 7.28 3.34 -4.84
C ASP A 53 8.32 2.27 -4.47
N PRO A 54 7.93 0.98 -4.43
CA PRO A 54 8.83 -0.10 -4.02
C PRO A 54 9.85 -0.42 -5.11
N THR A 55 11.09 -0.74 -4.71
CA THR A 55 12.05 -1.39 -5.60
C THR A 55 11.55 -2.78 -6.04
N PRO A 56 12.09 -3.39 -7.11
CA PRO A 56 11.71 -4.73 -7.54
C PRO A 56 11.82 -5.80 -6.43
N ASP A 57 12.86 -5.72 -5.59
CA ASP A 57 13.07 -6.64 -4.48
C ASP A 57 12.00 -6.43 -3.38
N GLN A 58 11.70 -5.16 -3.05
CA GLN A 58 10.64 -4.82 -2.10
C GLN A 58 9.27 -5.24 -2.61
N ARG A 59 9.01 -5.11 -3.91
CA ARG A 59 7.79 -5.61 -4.55
C ARG A 59 7.67 -7.12 -4.42
N SER A 60 8.75 -7.86 -4.70
CA SER A 60 8.80 -9.31 -4.54
C SER A 60 8.55 -9.75 -3.09
N TYR A 61 9.12 -9.02 -2.12
CA TYR A 61 8.86 -9.22 -0.70
C TYR A 61 7.37 -8.98 -0.37
N ALA A 62 6.79 -7.87 -0.83
CA ALA A 62 5.39 -7.53 -0.58
C ALA A 62 4.43 -8.59 -1.15
N LEU A 63 4.68 -9.07 -2.38
CA LEU A 63 3.92 -10.18 -2.97
C LEU A 63 4.04 -11.46 -2.15
N THR A 64 5.22 -11.75 -1.61
CA THR A 64 5.44 -12.89 -0.71
C THR A 64 4.62 -12.77 0.57
N VAL A 65 4.58 -11.59 1.18
CA VAL A 65 3.73 -11.31 2.36
C VAL A 65 2.26 -11.58 2.03
N LEU A 66 1.74 -11.00 0.94
CA LEU A 66 0.34 -11.16 0.52
C LEU A 66 -0.01 -12.63 0.21
N ARG A 67 0.92 -13.37 -0.41
CA ARG A 67 0.77 -14.82 -0.64
C ARG A 67 0.66 -15.58 0.68
N LEU A 68 1.61 -15.38 1.59
CA LEU A 68 1.63 -16.10 2.89
C LEU A 68 0.38 -15.80 3.73
N VAL A 69 -0.12 -14.56 3.71
CA VAL A 69 -1.38 -14.20 4.36
C VAL A 69 -2.55 -14.94 3.71
N THR A 70 -2.59 -15.00 2.38
CA THR A 70 -3.65 -15.68 1.63
C THR A 70 -3.68 -17.18 1.96
N GLU A 71 -2.52 -17.83 2.00
CA GLU A 71 -2.35 -19.24 2.38
C GLU A 71 -2.77 -19.47 3.85
N ALA A 72 -2.31 -18.65 4.78
CA ALA A 72 -2.68 -18.77 6.20
C ALA A 72 -4.19 -18.61 6.42
N LEU A 73 -4.82 -17.64 5.73
CA LEU A 73 -6.27 -17.44 5.81
C LEU A 73 -7.06 -18.61 5.19
N HIS A 74 -6.54 -19.20 4.11
CA HIS A 74 -7.13 -20.40 3.50
C HIS A 74 -7.15 -21.59 4.47
N ASP A 75 -6.02 -21.81 5.15
CA ASP A 75 -5.85 -22.87 6.14
C ASP A 75 -6.52 -22.55 7.49
N ARG A 76 -7.24 -21.43 7.58
CA ARG A 76 -7.92 -20.93 8.78
C ARG A 76 -6.97 -20.64 9.95
N GLN A 77 -5.71 -20.34 9.65
CA GLN A 77 -4.66 -19.97 10.60
C GLN A 77 -4.64 -18.45 10.79
N ARG A 78 -5.71 -17.90 11.40
CA ARG A 78 -5.88 -16.45 11.54
C ARG A 78 -4.74 -15.80 12.32
N GLU A 79 -4.30 -16.43 13.41
CA GLU A 79 -3.23 -15.92 14.26
C GLU A 79 -1.90 -15.85 13.50
N LEU A 80 -1.65 -16.81 12.60
CA LEU A 80 -0.47 -16.77 11.72
C LEU A 80 -0.60 -15.65 10.69
N ALA A 81 -1.75 -15.50 10.04
CA ALA A 81 -1.99 -14.39 9.12
C ALA A 81 -1.76 -13.03 9.81
N GLN A 82 -2.22 -12.88 11.04
CA GLN A 82 -2.01 -11.68 11.86
C GLN A 82 -0.54 -11.46 12.19
N ALA A 83 0.18 -12.51 12.59
CA ALA A 83 1.60 -12.43 12.87
C ALA A 83 2.42 -12.02 11.63
N ILE A 84 2.04 -12.51 10.44
CA ILE A 84 2.67 -12.12 9.17
C ILE A 84 2.42 -10.63 8.89
N ILE A 85 1.16 -10.17 8.95
CA ILE A 85 0.82 -8.76 8.70
C ILE A 85 1.53 -7.83 9.69
N TRP A 86 1.46 -8.15 10.99
CA TRP A 86 2.06 -7.32 12.05
C TRP A 86 3.59 -7.45 12.12
N GLY A 87 4.16 -8.44 11.43
CA GLY A 87 5.60 -8.58 11.26
C GLY A 87 6.20 -7.56 10.30
N VAL A 88 5.39 -7.00 9.39
CA VAL A 88 5.83 -5.97 8.44
C VAL A 88 6.19 -4.69 9.20
N LYS A 89 7.40 -4.17 8.96
CA LYS A 89 7.91 -3.00 9.66
C LYS A 89 7.44 -1.70 9.03
N PRO A 90 7.21 -0.62 9.81
CA PRO A 90 6.86 0.69 9.27
C PRO A 90 7.91 1.25 8.31
N GLU A 91 9.18 0.98 8.60
CA GLU A 91 10.33 1.34 7.78
C GLU A 91 11.07 0.07 7.33
N PRO A 92 11.69 0.08 6.14
CA PRO A 92 12.43 -1.07 5.65
C PRO A 92 13.68 -1.33 6.52
N GLU A 93 13.89 -2.58 6.95
CA GLU A 93 15.10 -2.97 7.70
C GLU A 93 16.36 -3.00 6.80
N SER A 94 16.14 -3.21 5.50
CA SER A 94 17.15 -3.20 4.44
C SER A 94 16.49 -2.93 3.09
N ASN A 95 17.30 -2.66 2.06
CA ASN A 95 16.81 -2.25 0.72
C ASN A 95 15.96 -3.30 -0.01
N ASP A 96 15.97 -4.56 0.46
CA ASP A 96 15.20 -5.70 -0.06
C ASP A 96 13.93 -6.01 0.76
N HIS A 97 13.74 -5.40 1.93
CA HIS A 97 12.57 -5.61 2.78
C HIS A 97 11.50 -4.57 2.51
N ALA A 98 10.27 -5.01 2.25
CA ALA A 98 9.14 -4.10 2.10
C ALA A 98 8.73 -3.51 3.46
N SER A 99 8.40 -2.23 3.46
CA SER A 99 7.75 -1.57 4.59
C SER A 99 6.24 -1.75 4.54
N VAL A 100 5.53 -1.29 5.57
CA VAL A 100 4.05 -1.19 5.57
C VAL A 100 3.55 -0.43 4.34
N ALA A 101 4.20 0.69 3.99
CA ALA A 101 3.83 1.50 2.83
C ALA A 101 3.98 0.73 1.52
N HIS A 102 5.09 0.00 1.35
CA HIS A 102 5.32 -0.83 0.16
C HIS A 102 4.28 -1.95 0.02
N VAL A 103 3.92 -2.64 1.11
CA VAL A 103 2.90 -3.72 1.04
C VAL A 103 1.51 -3.15 0.72
N ILE A 104 1.17 -1.99 1.27
CA ILE A 104 -0.07 -1.28 0.92
C ILE A 104 -0.06 -0.92 -0.57
N ALA A 105 0.98 -0.25 -1.07
CA ALA A 105 1.07 0.17 -2.46
C ALA A 105 0.90 -1.01 -3.42
N VAL A 106 1.71 -2.06 -3.25
CA VAL A 106 1.66 -3.26 -4.11
C VAL A 106 0.28 -3.92 -4.08
N GLY A 107 -0.36 -4.00 -2.92
CA GLY A 107 -1.68 -4.61 -2.82
C GLY A 107 -2.78 -3.74 -3.44
N LEU A 108 -2.69 -2.42 -3.37
CA LEU A 108 -3.62 -1.51 -4.05
C LEU A 108 -3.44 -1.58 -5.57
N ASP A 109 -2.21 -1.58 -6.07
CA ASP A 109 -1.90 -1.74 -7.50
C ASP A 109 -2.48 -3.05 -8.05
N LEU A 110 -2.40 -4.15 -7.29
CA LEU A 110 -3.01 -5.42 -7.66
C LEU A 110 -4.54 -5.33 -7.76
N ILE A 111 -5.18 -4.67 -6.79
CA ILE A 111 -6.63 -4.49 -6.80
C ILE A 111 -7.06 -3.66 -8.00
N ASP A 112 -6.38 -2.54 -8.28
CA ASP A 112 -6.66 -1.68 -9.43
C ASP A 112 -6.47 -2.44 -10.75
N ALA A 113 -5.37 -3.19 -10.87
CA ALA A 113 -5.11 -4.04 -12.03
C ALA A 113 -6.21 -5.10 -12.24
N TRP A 114 -6.69 -5.72 -11.16
CA TRP A 114 -7.77 -6.72 -11.25
C TRP A 114 -9.14 -6.11 -11.53
N VAL A 115 -9.40 -4.86 -11.11
CA VAL A 115 -10.63 -4.13 -11.44
C VAL A 115 -10.63 -3.65 -12.89
N ALA A 116 -9.46 -3.32 -13.43
CA ALA A 116 -9.28 -2.92 -14.83
C ALA A 116 -9.43 -4.09 -15.82
N ASP A 117 -9.14 -5.33 -15.41
CA ASP A 117 -9.32 -6.53 -16.23
C ASP A 117 -10.71 -7.14 -16.01
N ASP A 118 -11.56 -7.12 -17.04
CA ASP A 118 -12.92 -7.69 -17.05
C ASP A 118 -12.95 -9.16 -16.57
N ALA A 119 -11.88 -9.93 -16.79
CA ALA A 119 -11.82 -11.32 -16.38
C ALA A 119 -11.76 -11.48 -14.85
N THR A 120 -11.15 -10.51 -14.16
CA THR A 120 -10.90 -10.52 -12.71
C THR A 120 -11.76 -9.54 -11.92
N ARG A 121 -12.37 -8.53 -12.56
CA ARG A 121 -13.19 -7.50 -11.90
C ARG A 121 -14.29 -8.10 -11.03
N ASP A 122 -15.02 -9.07 -11.58
CA ASP A 122 -16.10 -9.77 -10.85
C ASP A 122 -15.58 -10.46 -9.57
N SER A 123 -14.34 -10.94 -9.56
CA SER A 123 -13.74 -11.60 -8.39
C SER A 123 -13.44 -10.61 -7.28
N VAL A 124 -13.02 -9.38 -7.62
CA VAL A 124 -12.77 -8.30 -6.65
C VAL A 124 -14.08 -7.96 -5.91
N PHE A 125 -15.15 -7.67 -6.64
CA PHE A 125 -16.42 -7.27 -6.01
C PHE A 125 -17.25 -8.45 -5.46
N ALA A 126 -16.89 -9.70 -5.76
CA ALA A 126 -17.50 -10.90 -5.18
C ALA A 126 -16.67 -11.50 -4.01
N LEU A 127 -15.66 -10.78 -3.53
CA LEU A 127 -14.82 -11.23 -2.43
C LEU A 127 -15.64 -11.51 -1.17
N ARG A 128 -15.14 -12.45 -0.35
CA ARG A 128 -15.70 -12.70 0.98
C ARG A 128 -14.61 -12.42 2.00
N LEU A 129 -14.93 -11.54 2.95
CA LEU A 129 -13.99 -11.12 3.98
C LEU A 129 -13.74 -12.24 4.98
N ALA A 130 -12.47 -12.50 5.26
CA ALA A 130 -12.10 -13.30 6.42
C ALA A 130 -12.53 -12.59 7.71
N PRO A 131 -12.81 -13.32 8.81
CA PRO A 131 -13.09 -12.71 10.10
C PRO A 131 -11.89 -11.88 10.59
N TRP A 132 -12.09 -10.57 10.73
CA TRP A 132 -11.07 -9.63 11.19
C TRP A 132 -11.65 -8.50 12.06
N SER A 133 -10.83 -7.50 12.39
CA SER A 133 -11.25 -6.26 13.05
C SER A 133 -12.25 -5.47 12.18
N LYS A 134 -13.09 -4.66 12.83
CA LYS A 134 -14.08 -3.82 12.13
C LYS A 134 -13.38 -2.73 11.31
N GLU A 135 -12.25 -2.26 11.82
CA GLU A 135 -11.42 -1.22 11.24
C GLU A 135 -10.83 -1.69 9.91
N ALA A 136 -10.31 -2.92 9.84
CA ALA A 136 -9.83 -3.47 8.57
C ALA A 136 -10.97 -3.72 7.59
N HIS A 137 -12.14 -4.19 8.04
CA HIS A 137 -13.30 -4.32 7.16
C HIS A 137 -13.78 -2.98 6.60
N ALA A 138 -13.75 -1.92 7.42
CA ALA A 138 -14.02 -0.57 6.94
C ALA A 138 -12.98 -0.13 5.90
N ALA A 139 -11.71 -0.43 6.11
CA ALA A 139 -10.65 -0.16 5.13
C ALA A 139 -10.87 -0.93 3.81
N VAL A 140 -11.28 -2.21 3.85
CA VAL A 140 -11.61 -2.96 2.63
C VAL A 140 -12.73 -2.27 1.85
N ASN A 141 -13.79 -1.82 2.52
CA ASN A 141 -14.87 -1.12 1.82
C ASN A 141 -14.37 0.18 1.17
N GLY A 142 -13.53 0.95 1.87
CA GLY A 142 -12.91 2.15 1.30
C GLY A 142 -12.02 1.85 0.10
N ILE A 143 -11.24 0.77 0.15
CA ILE A 143 -10.44 0.30 -0.99
C ILE A 143 -11.33 -0.06 -2.19
N LEU A 144 -12.41 -0.81 -1.97
CA LEU A 144 -13.31 -1.24 -3.04
C LEU A 144 -14.08 -0.05 -3.65
N GLU A 145 -14.48 0.93 -2.84
CA GLU A 145 -15.08 2.17 -3.33
C GLU A 145 -14.08 2.99 -4.16
N ALA A 146 -12.84 3.12 -3.69
CA ALA A 146 -11.78 3.81 -4.41
C ALA A 146 -11.38 3.10 -5.72
N ALA A 147 -11.36 1.76 -5.72
CA ALA A 147 -11.01 0.98 -6.90
C ALA A 147 -12.10 1.00 -7.98
N ASP A 148 -13.38 1.23 -7.62
CA ASP A 148 -14.46 1.39 -8.59
C ASP A 148 -14.48 2.82 -9.21
N ASP A 149 -13.77 3.77 -8.60
CA ASP A 149 -13.56 5.11 -9.16
C ASP A 149 -12.58 5.09 -10.36
N SER A 150 -12.71 6.08 -11.24
CA SER A 150 -11.82 6.27 -12.38
C SER A 150 -10.35 6.51 -12.02
N GLU A 151 -10.06 7.03 -10.82
CA GLU A 151 -8.70 7.28 -10.34
C GLU A 151 -8.00 6.01 -9.83
N GLY A 152 -8.75 5.03 -9.31
CA GLY A 152 -8.22 3.82 -8.68
C GLY A 152 -7.80 4.01 -7.21
N ALA A 153 -7.68 2.90 -6.49
CA ALA A 153 -7.34 2.90 -5.07
C ALA A 153 -5.87 3.28 -4.79
N SER A 154 -4.95 2.92 -5.67
CA SER A 154 -3.53 3.24 -5.56
C SER A 154 -3.30 4.75 -5.62
N ALA A 155 -3.97 5.46 -6.52
CA ALA A 155 -3.92 6.92 -6.61
C ALA A 155 -4.45 7.60 -5.34
N LEU A 156 -5.36 6.94 -4.62
CA LEU A 156 -6.01 7.46 -3.42
C LEU A 156 -5.38 6.96 -2.11
N VAL A 157 -4.21 6.31 -2.15
CA VAL A 157 -3.55 5.71 -0.97
C VAL A 157 -3.38 6.70 0.19
N GLY A 158 -3.00 7.95 -0.08
CA GLY A 158 -2.85 8.97 0.96
C GLY A 158 -4.17 9.30 1.68
N GLN A 159 -5.28 9.33 0.94
CA GLN A 159 -6.61 9.56 1.50
C GLN A 159 -7.09 8.35 2.31
N LEU A 160 -6.87 7.15 1.79
CA LEU A 160 -7.19 5.89 2.48
C LEU A 160 -6.43 5.79 3.81
N ILE A 161 -5.15 6.17 3.85
CA ILE A 161 -4.36 6.20 5.10
C ILE A 161 -4.89 7.26 6.06
N ALA A 162 -5.26 8.45 5.56
CA ALA A 162 -5.80 9.51 6.42
C ALA A 162 -7.12 9.10 7.08
N VAL A 163 -7.96 8.31 6.40
CA VAL A 163 -9.26 7.86 6.91
C VAL A 163 -9.12 6.64 7.83
N HIS A 164 -8.34 5.63 7.43
CA HIS A 164 -8.31 4.33 8.13
C HIS A 164 -7.10 4.14 9.04
N GLY A 165 -6.02 4.91 8.82
CA GLY A 165 -4.71 4.67 9.42
C GLY A 165 -3.95 3.52 8.73
N GLY A 166 -2.62 3.59 8.78
CA GLY A 166 -1.75 2.66 8.03
C GLY A 166 -1.92 1.19 8.41
N LEU A 167 -2.10 0.86 9.70
CA LEU A 167 -2.27 -0.53 10.12
C LEU A 167 -3.60 -1.12 9.64
N ALA A 168 -4.72 -0.41 9.80
CA ALA A 168 -6.02 -0.91 9.35
C ALA A 168 -6.06 -1.01 7.82
N LEU A 169 -5.40 -0.09 7.11
CA LEU A 169 -5.27 -0.15 5.66
C LEU A 169 -4.43 -1.34 5.21
N LEU A 170 -3.28 -1.61 5.85
CA LEU A 170 -2.46 -2.79 5.58
C LEU A 170 -3.26 -4.08 5.77
N GLU A 171 -3.96 -4.21 6.90
CA GLU A 171 -4.83 -5.35 7.17
C GLU A 171 -5.94 -5.46 6.11
N GLY A 172 -6.56 -4.34 5.75
CA GLY A 172 -7.59 -4.27 4.73
C GLY A 172 -7.09 -4.73 3.36
N VAL A 173 -5.95 -4.21 2.89
CA VAL A 173 -5.30 -4.61 1.64
C VAL A 173 -5.04 -6.12 1.62
N ALA A 174 -4.45 -6.67 2.67
CA ALA A 174 -4.15 -8.10 2.74
C ALA A 174 -5.42 -8.98 2.69
N ILE A 175 -6.51 -8.53 3.34
CA ILE A 175 -7.81 -9.22 3.31
C ILE A 175 -8.48 -9.09 1.94
N ALA A 176 -8.43 -7.91 1.32
CA ALA A 176 -9.01 -7.67 0.00
C ALA A 176 -8.31 -8.54 -1.07
N VAL A 177 -6.98 -8.59 -1.03
CA VAL A 177 -6.17 -9.45 -1.91
C VAL A 177 -6.52 -10.93 -1.71
N SER A 178 -6.48 -11.41 -0.47
CA SER A 178 -6.83 -12.81 -0.17
C SER A 178 -8.27 -13.14 -0.59
N GLY A 179 -9.22 -12.26 -0.30
CA GLY A 179 -10.63 -12.42 -0.66
C GLY A 179 -10.86 -12.49 -2.16
N THR A 180 -10.14 -11.68 -2.94
CA THR A 180 -10.18 -11.68 -4.41
C THR A 180 -9.65 -12.98 -4.98
N ILE A 181 -8.50 -13.46 -4.49
CA ILE A 181 -7.91 -14.74 -4.93
C ILE A 181 -8.84 -15.91 -4.62
N HIS A 182 -9.50 -15.91 -3.44
CA HIS A 182 -10.51 -16.91 -3.10
C HIS A 182 -11.78 -16.81 -3.95
N ALA A 183 -12.19 -15.61 -4.36
CA ALA A 183 -13.32 -15.43 -5.27
C ALA A 183 -12.99 -15.95 -6.67
N ASP A 184 -11.80 -15.65 -7.17
CA ASP A 184 -11.30 -16.15 -8.43
C ASP A 184 -11.21 -17.69 -8.44
N ALA A 185 -10.61 -18.30 -7.40
CA ALA A 185 -10.51 -19.76 -7.31
C ALA A 185 -11.89 -20.44 -7.40
N ARG A 186 -12.90 -19.86 -6.75
CA ARG A 186 -14.29 -20.35 -6.79
C ARG A 186 -14.94 -20.15 -8.15
N ARG A 187 -14.74 -18.99 -8.78
CA ARG A 187 -15.31 -18.64 -10.08
C ARG A 187 -14.73 -19.50 -11.19
N CYS A 188 -13.40 -19.65 -11.20
CA CYS A 188 -12.62 -20.39 -12.18
C CYS A 188 -12.56 -21.89 -11.89
N LYS A 189 -13.08 -22.35 -10.74
CA LYS A 189 -13.07 -23.76 -10.28
C LYS A 189 -11.66 -24.36 -10.26
N ARG A 190 -10.67 -23.57 -9.84
CA ARG A 190 -9.25 -23.99 -9.73
C ARG A 190 -8.80 -24.03 -8.28
N SER A 191 -7.63 -24.63 -8.05
CA SER A 191 -7.05 -24.66 -6.70
C SER A 191 -6.66 -23.24 -6.27
N LEU A 192 -6.57 -22.98 -4.96
CA LEU A 192 -6.08 -21.70 -4.48
C LEU A 192 -4.66 -21.42 -4.99
N ALA A 193 -3.80 -22.45 -5.02
CA ALA A 193 -2.43 -22.34 -5.51
C ALA A 193 -2.39 -21.86 -6.98
N ASP A 194 -3.28 -22.39 -7.84
CA ASP A 194 -3.37 -21.94 -9.23
C ASP A 194 -3.85 -20.48 -9.34
N SER A 195 -4.79 -20.06 -8.49
CA SER A 195 -5.24 -18.66 -8.44
C SER A 195 -4.15 -17.72 -7.91
N VAL A 196 -3.40 -18.13 -6.89
CA VAL A 196 -2.25 -17.38 -6.38
C VAL A 196 -1.22 -17.18 -7.49
N ASN A 197 -0.83 -18.25 -8.19
CA ASN A 197 0.14 -18.16 -9.29
C ASN A 197 -0.37 -17.26 -10.41
N ALA A 198 -1.65 -17.40 -10.79
CA ALA A 198 -2.22 -16.65 -11.90
C ALA A 198 -2.47 -15.17 -11.61
N LEU A 199 -2.62 -14.77 -10.34
CA LEU A 199 -2.94 -13.39 -9.97
C LEU A 199 -1.78 -12.63 -9.33
N LEU A 200 -0.91 -13.30 -8.55
CA LEU A 200 0.21 -12.67 -7.86
C LEU A 200 1.56 -12.91 -8.54
N LEU A 201 1.70 -13.99 -9.32
CA LEU A 201 2.95 -14.37 -9.97
C LEU A 201 2.81 -14.34 -11.50
N ARG A 202 2.00 -13.43 -12.05
CA ARG A 202 2.06 -13.16 -13.49
C ARG A 202 3.47 -12.67 -13.76
N ASP A 203 4.26 -13.47 -14.47
CA ASP A 203 5.51 -13.02 -15.05
C ASP A 203 5.14 -11.84 -15.96
N ASP A 204 5.65 -10.66 -15.65
CA ASP A 204 5.64 -9.54 -16.58
C ASP A 204 6.55 -9.96 -17.75
N ASP A 205 5.95 -10.45 -18.84
CA ASP A 205 6.61 -10.72 -20.12
C ASP A 205 7.17 -9.41 -20.75
#